data_AF-R5JHF9-F1
#
_entry.id   AF-R5JHF9-F1
#
_cell.length_a   1.000
_cell.length_b   1.000
_cell.length_c   1.000
_cell.angle_alpha   90.00
_cell.angle_beta   90.00
_cell.angle_gamma   90.00
#
_symmetry.space_group_name_H-M   'P 1'
#
loop_
_entity.id
_entity.type
_entity.pdbx_description
1 polymer ?
#
loop_
_entity_poly.entity_id
_entity_poly.type
_entity_poly.pdbx_seq_one_letter_code
_entity_poly.pdbx_strand_id
1 'polypeptide(L)'
;MRHLKYILILAFSFICYACVENDPDIETFPSDDVNFKYEVIGDYKIDYLVGSQIQFTNTSVVKGACTWDFGDGTPVSNEENPIHKYEVAGNYNVSLTVENGGKRVNKIFISDIFPTVSMGEIDGICEVNKTFVELSVDLPNPDNKTVEYEWVFPEGTVDENMNPLSTSDKENPGKMKFLNVGSQKVVLKVRLGGRALQEGVIKIPVGYTEEVKTLYYAVKKGNLHALKLIRDVPENIKVYPFDLGVKSGQHPFNILFSDSLLYVLDAGKQIGYIDDVDENLGDGKISVISRDGSTVETMMTNNQGTAFNDPHFGYINESQQMLYYSDRNTGIRRLALTERNLQMDITNDKYAYFVQNTSLGYYDKGFGWGAMNTSFTRLNDGTWWWPKTYNNLGIFRFKDSDIGGSDIPASGITAGGLFIKSLAIDEQRQMVFFAVREGATSGIYAIPMADIPNESAGEAPLQNKIKDYLVQELVSDSEGSTSEYVDICQMVLDPEDGSVYFGFRADPSSSVRSGLMRCFYDSETSAYKVETVLEGVEIYGVAINNKKSKLF
;
A
#
# COMPACT_ATOMS: atom_id res chain seq x y z
N MET A 1 -62.73 48.70 50.16
CA MET A 1 -61.46 48.07 49.72
C MET A 1 -61.70 47.38 48.38
N ARG A 2 -60.93 47.76 47.35
CA ARG A 2 -60.48 46.99 46.15
C ARG A 2 -61.46 45.95 45.57
N HIS A 3 -61.87 45.91 44.30
CA HIS A 3 -61.39 46.51 43.06
C HIS A 3 -62.53 46.54 42.02
N LEU A 4 -62.64 47.69 41.38
CA LEU A 4 -63.23 47.95 40.07
C LEU A 4 -62.30 47.40 38.97
N LYS A 5 -62.81 46.68 37.96
CA LYS A 5 -62.40 46.84 36.55
C LYS A 5 -63.57 46.49 35.60
N TYR A 6 -64.25 47.56 35.15
CA TYR A 6 -64.83 47.88 33.83
C TYR A 6 -65.38 46.73 32.94
N ILE A 7 -66.67 46.62 32.57
CA ILE A 7 -67.63 47.52 31.87
C ILE A 7 -67.32 47.78 30.36
N LEU A 8 -68.39 47.57 29.56
CA LEU A 8 -68.71 47.89 28.14
C LEU A 8 -68.17 46.91 27.08
N ILE A 9 -68.95 46.06 26.38
CA ILE A 9 -70.20 46.19 25.57
C ILE A 9 -69.98 46.68 24.13
N LEU A 10 -70.33 45.77 23.19
CA LEU A 10 -70.71 45.87 21.77
C LEU A 10 -69.70 46.43 20.74
N ALA A 11 -69.39 45.64 19.70
CA ALA A 11 -70.20 45.61 18.47
C ALA A 11 -69.74 44.50 17.50
N PHE A 12 -70.72 44.06 16.70
CA PHE A 12 -70.71 43.07 15.62
C PHE A 12 -69.49 43.06 14.69
N SER A 13 -69.01 41.86 14.31
CA SER A 13 -68.53 41.62 12.94
C SER A 13 -68.73 40.15 12.57
N PHE A 14 -69.57 39.96 11.55
CA PHE A 14 -69.70 38.74 10.76
C PHE A 14 -68.34 38.42 10.11
N ILE A 15 -67.73 37.27 10.43
CA ILE A 15 -66.69 36.70 9.59
C ILE A 15 -67.09 35.25 9.32
N CYS A 16 -67.62 35.05 8.12
CA CYS A 16 -67.78 33.76 7.50
C CYS A 16 -66.42 33.05 7.52
N TYR A 17 -66.32 31.91 8.21
CA TYR A 17 -65.29 30.93 7.90
C TYR A 17 -65.63 30.37 6.51
N ALA A 18 -65.12 31.01 5.48
CA ALA A 18 -64.81 30.28 4.26
C ALA A 18 -63.68 29.33 4.66
N CYS A 19 -63.99 28.03 4.75
CA CYS A 19 -62.96 27.04 4.53
C CYS A 19 -62.38 27.36 3.15
N VAL A 20 -61.18 27.93 3.11
CA VAL A 20 -60.34 27.73 1.94
C VAL A 20 -60.00 26.25 2.02
N GLU A 21 -60.76 25.41 1.30
CA GLU A 21 -60.18 24.17 0.83
C GLU A 21 -58.92 24.60 0.10
N ASN A 22 -57.76 24.34 0.69
CA ASN A 22 -56.56 24.27 -0.11
C ASN A 22 -56.87 23.16 -1.10
N ASP A 23 -57.14 23.52 -2.36
CA ASP A 23 -57.11 22.56 -3.45
C ASP A 23 -55.85 21.71 -3.22
N PRO A 24 -55.96 20.36 -3.25
CA PRO A 24 -54.78 19.54 -3.13
C PRO A 24 -53.78 20.04 -4.17
N ASP A 25 -52.56 20.37 -3.73
CA ASP A 25 -51.49 20.75 -4.64
C ASP A 25 -51.47 19.69 -5.76
N ILE A 26 -51.53 20.14 -7.01
CA ILE A 26 -51.47 19.23 -8.16
C ILE A 26 -50.08 18.59 -8.10
N GLU A 27 -49.99 17.41 -7.48
CA GLU A 27 -48.80 16.58 -7.54
C GLU A 27 -48.65 16.13 -8.99
N THR A 28 -47.70 16.75 -9.69
CA THR A 28 -47.30 16.31 -11.03
C THR A 28 -46.59 14.97 -10.89
N PHE A 29 -47.32 13.89 -11.13
CA PHE A 29 -46.78 12.53 -11.11
C PHE A 29 -45.74 12.33 -12.23
N PRO A 30 -44.78 11.42 -12.02
CA PRO A 30 -43.89 10.98 -13.09
C PRO A 30 -44.70 10.48 -14.30
N SER A 31 -44.42 11.03 -15.48
CA SER A 31 -45.08 10.66 -16.73
C SER A 31 -44.05 10.10 -17.71
N ASP A 32 -44.34 8.93 -18.28
CA ASP A 32 -43.51 8.35 -19.34
C ASP A 32 -43.64 9.09 -20.67
N ASP A 33 -44.70 9.90 -20.83
CA ASP A 33 -44.91 10.74 -22.00
C ASP A 33 -44.09 12.04 -21.94
N VAL A 34 -43.54 12.39 -20.77
CA VAL A 34 -42.61 13.50 -20.57
C VAL A 34 -41.20 12.96 -20.52
N ASN A 35 -40.35 13.43 -21.43
CA ASN A 35 -38.97 13.00 -21.50
C ASN A 35 -38.06 14.09 -22.05
N PHE A 36 -36.78 13.96 -21.75
CA PHE A 36 -35.76 14.83 -22.31
C PHE A 36 -34.42 14.13 -22.43
N LYS A 37 -33.58 14.66 -23.32
CA LYS A 37 -32.16 14.35 -23.41
C LYS A 37 -31.35 15.60 -23.08
N TYR A 38 -30.08 15.41 -22.78
CA TYR A 38 -29.13 16.50 -22.58
C TYR A 38 -27.77 16.15 -23.17
N GLU A 39 -27.05 17.16 -23.64
CA GLU A 39 -25.70 17.02 -24.21
C GLU A 39 -24.88 18.28 -23.96
N VAL A 40 -23.56 18.12 -23.78
CA VAL A 40 -22.65 19.27 -23.67
C VAL A 40 -22.42 19.85 -25.06
N ILE A 41 -22.49 21.18 -25.16
CA ILE A 41 -22.21 21.92 -26.39
C ILE A 41 -20.94 22.78 -26.20
N GLY A 42 -20.22 23.02 -27.29
CA GLY A 42 -18.96 23.78 -27.28
C GLY A 42 -17.73 22.90 -27.31
N ASP A 43 -16.61 23.43 -26.79
CA ASP A 43 -15.40 22.65 -26.54
C ASP A 43 -15.67 21.74 -25.32
N TYR A 44 -15.15 20.51 -25.30
CA TYR A 44 -15.43 19.48 -24.27
C TYR A 44 -16.82 18.80 -24.34
N LYS A 45 -17.36 18.54 -25.55
CA LYS A 45 -18.72 17.99 -25.82
C LYS A 45 -19.11 16.68 -25.11
N ILE A 46 -18.17 15.97 -24.51
CA ILE A 46 -18.43 14.70 -23.81
C ILE A 46 -18.29 14.83 -22.29
N ASP A 47 -17.76 15.94 -21.80
CA ASP A 47 -17.38 16.12 -20.40
C ASP A 47 -18.34 17.07 -19.69
N TYR A 48 -19.07 16.53 -18.72
CA TYR A 48 -19.98 17.30 -17.88
C TYR A 48 -19.22 18.01 -16.76
N LEU A 49 -18.49 19.07 -17.12
CA LEU A 49 -17.65 19.83 -16.18
C LEU A 49 -18.37 21.09 -15.69
N VAL A 50 -17.98 21.58 -14.51
CA VAL A 50 -18.34 22.94 -14.05
C VAL A 50 -18.04 23.96 -15.16
N GLY A 51 -19.00 24.83 -15.45
CA GLY A 51 -18.87 25.84 -16.50
C GLY A 51 -19.21 25.36 -17.93
N SER A 52 -19.49 24.07 -18.14
CA SER A 52 -19.89 23.56 -19.46
C SER A 52 -21.31 23.99 -19.82
N GLN A 53 -21.52 24.40 -21.07
CA GLN A 53 -22.87 24.66 -21.58
C GLN A 53 -23.56 23.33 -21.90
N ILE A 54 -24.70 23.07 -21.26
CA ILE A 54 -25.47 21.83 -21.45
C ILE A 54 -26.79 22.18 -22.12
N GLN A 55 -27.00 21.65 -23.32
CA GLN A 55 -28.26 21.77 -24.03
C GLN A 55 -29.23 20.70 -23.51
N PHE A 56 -30.38 21.13 -23.00
CA PHE A 56 -31.51 20.26 -22.67
C PHE A 56 -32.49 20.27 -23.84
N THR A 57 -32.89 19.08 -24.31
CA THR A 57 -33.85 18.94 -25.42
C THR A 57 -35.08 18.19 -24.93
N ASN A 58 -36.23 18.85 -24.99
CA ASN A 58 -37.52 18.21 -24.76
C ASN A 58 -37.79 17.17 -25.85
N THR A 59 -38.05 15.93 -25.45
CA THR A 59 -38.40 14.80 -26.33
C THR A 59 -39.77 14.20 -25.98
N SER A 60 -40.59 14.95 -25.24
CA SER A 60 -41.92 14.56 -24.79
C SER A 60 -42.88 14.34 -25.97
N VAL A 61 -43.79 13.38 -25.81
CA VAL A 61 -44.85 13.10 -26.79
C VAL A 61 -46.01 14.07 -26.62
N VAL A 62 -46.25 14.50 -25.37
CA VAL A 62 -47.26 15.49 -24.99
C VAL A 62 -46.80 16.91 -25.29
N LYS A 63 -47.73 17.76 -25.74
CA LYS A 63 -47.49 19.17 -26.05
C LYS A 63 -48.05 20.05 -24.94
N GLY A 64 -47.26 21.01 -24.47
CA GLY A 64 -47.65 21.99 -23.45
C GLY A 64 -46.51 22.95 -23.15
N ALA A 65 -46.76 23.98 -22.35
CA ALA A 65 -45.69 24.83 -21.84
C ALA A 65 -44.69 24.00 -21.02
N CYS A 66 -43.39 24.24 -21.22
CA CYS A 66 -42.32 23.54 -20.51
C CYS A 66 -41.83 24.40 -19.35
N THR A 67 -41.56 23.76 -18.20
CA THR A 67 -40.87 24.36 -17.07
C THR A 67 -39.73 23.44 -16.63
N TRP A 68 -38.53 24.00 -16.58
CA TRP A 68 -37.30 23.31 -16.22
C TRP A 68 -36.79 23.78 -14.86
N ASP A 69 -36.47 22.84 -13.98
CA ASP A 69 -35.71 23.07 -12.76
C ASP A 69 -34.43 22.23 -12.84
N PHE A 70 -33.27 22.87 -12.77
CA PHE A 70 -31.98 22.21 -12.91
C PHE A 70 -31.47 21.59 -11.60
N GLY A 71 -32.17 21.80 -10.48
CA GLY A 71 -31.85 21.19 -9.19
C GLY A 71 -30.66 21.79 -8.46
N ASP A 72 -30.09 22.90 -8.96
CA ASP A 72 -28.95 23.62 -8.40
C ASP A 72 -29.35 24.93 -7.68
N GLY A 73 -30.65 25.22 -7.61
CA GLY A 73 -31.20 26.43 -7.01
C GLY A 73 -31.19 27.66 -7.93
N THR A 74 -30.81 27.51 -9.20
CA THR A 74 -30.99 28.56 -10.21
C THR A 74 -32.47 28.76 -10.57
N PRO A 75 -32.87 29.93 -11.08
CA PRO A 75 -34.26 30.17 -11.48
C PRO A 75 -34.73 29.16 -12.54
N VAL A 76 -35.99 28.73 -12.44
CA VAL A 76 -36.60 27.83 -13.43
C VAL A 76 -36.65 28.47 -14.82
N SER A 77 -36.47 27.66 -15.87
CA SER A 77 -36.56 28.09 -17.27
C SER A 77 -37.89 27.68 -17.89
N ASN A 78 -38.48 28.55 -18.71
CA ASN A 78 -39.70 28.27 -19.48
C ASN A 78 -39.44 28.09 -20.99
N GLU A 79 -38.17 27.95 -21.38
CA GLU A 79 -37.81 27.64 -22.77
C GLU A 79 -38.12 26.18 -23.10
N GLU A 80 -38.46 25.89 -24.36
CA GLU A 80 -38.71 24.52 -24.80
C GLU A 80 -37.43 23.66 -24.71
N ASN A 81 -36.28 24.23 -25.10
CA ASN A 81 -34.99 23.55 -25.12
C ASN A 81 -33.89 24.48 -24.54
N PRO A 82 -33.80 24.63 -23.20
CA PRO A 82 -32.88 25.58 -22.59
C PRO A 82 -31.43 25.10 -22.64
N ILE A 83 -30.51 26.07 -22.59
CA ILE A 83 -29.09 25.84 -22.28
C ILE A 83 -28.86 26.22 -20.82
N HIS A 84 -28.21 25.35 -20.05
CA HIS A 84 -27.88 25.60 -18.65
C HIS A 84 -26.41 25.35 -18.35
N LYS A 85 -25.90 25.99 -17.28
CA LYS A 85 -24.51 25.87 -16.84
C LYS A 85 -24.46 25.75 -15.32
N TYR A 86 -23.74 24.73 -14.83
CA TYR A 86 -23.54 24.52 -13.39
C TYR A 86 -22.23 25.15 -12.93
N GLU A 87 -22.28 25.94 -11.85
CA GLU A 87 -21.12 26.64 -11.27
C GLU A 87 -20.41 25.82 -10.17
N VAL A 88 -21.02 24.73 -9.70
CA VAL A 88 -20.50 23.87 -8.63
C VAL A 88 -20.54 22.41 -9.09
N ALA A 89 -19.54 21.63 -8.71
CA ALA A 89 -19.51 20.20 -8.98
C ALA A 89 -20.49 19.48 -8.05
N GLY A 90 -21.21 18.49 -8.56
CA GLY A 90 -22.24 17.83 -7.77
C GLY A 90 -23.16 16.92 -8.56
N ASN A 91 -24.13 16.38 -7.84
CA ASN A 91 -25.23 15.61 -8.41
C ASN A 91 -26.50 16.47 -8.40
N TYR A 92 -27.15 16.60 -9.54
CA TYR A 92 -28.34 17.42 -9.69
C TYR A 92 -29.52 16.61 -10.22
N ASN A 93 -30.70 16.88 -9.68
CA ASN A 93 -31.95 16.30 -10.15
C ASN A 93 -32.62 17.29 -11.10
N VAL A 94 -32.38 17.14 -12.41
CA VAL A 94 -33.00 18.00 -13.41
C VAL A 94 -34.42 17.53 -13.64
N SER A 95 -35.37 18.46 -13.58
CA SER A 95 -36.78 18.16 -13.82
C SER A 95 -37.37 18.99 -14.96
N LEU A 96 -38.09 18.31 -15.83
CA LEU A 96 -38.94 18.89 -16.86
C LEU A 96 -40.40 18.64 -16.48
N THR A 97 -41.18 19.71 -16.41
CA THR A 97 -42.64 19.66 -16.27
C THR A 97 -43.27 20.19 -17.57
N VAL A 98 -44.15 19.41 -18.19
CA VAL A 98 -44.93 19.83 -19.36
C VAL A 98 -46.38 20.03 -18.91
N GLU A 99 -46.95 21.20 -19.21
CA GLU A 99 -48.33 21.53 -18.89
C GLU A 99 -49.29 20.45 -19.44
N ASN A 100 -50.18 19.93 -18.58
CA ASN A 100 -51.09 18.81 -18.87
C ASN A 100 -50.40 17.47 -19.24
N GLY A 101 -49.06 17.39 -19.18
CA GLY A 101 -48.26 16.22 -19.55
C GLY A 101 -47.62 15.49 -18.36
N GLY A 102 -47.36 16.21 -17.26
CA GLY A 102 -46.73 15.66 -16.04
C GLY A 102 -45.26 16.07 -15.90
N LYS A 103 -44.50 15.30 -15.10
CA LYS A 103 -43.11 15.61 -14.75
C LYS A 103 -42.15 14.46 -15.08
N ARG A 104 -40.92 14.78 -15.45
CA ARG A 104 -39.79 13.83 -15.54
C ARG A 104 -38.61 14.36 -14.74
N VAL A 105 -37.89 13.47 -14.04
CA VAL A 105 -36.65 13.81 -13.33
C VAL A 105 -35.53 12.89 -13.81
N ASN A 106 -34.42 13.46 -14.30
CA ASN A 106 -33.20 12.72 -14.58
C ASN A 106 -32.05 13.28 -13.74
N LYS A 107 -31.19 12.39 -13.24
CA LYS A 107 -30.03 12.76 -12.45
C LYS A 107 -28.83 13.02 -13.36
N ILE A 108 -28.15 14.13 -13.16
CA ILE A 108 -26.90 14.48 -13.86
C ILE A 108 -25.77 14.65 -12.84
N PHE A 109 -24.56 14.22 -13.22
CA PHE A 109 -23.34 14.41 -12.44
C PHE A 109 -22.44 15.42 -13.14
N ILE A 110 -22.06 16.48 -12.42
CA ILE A 110 -21.14 17.52 -12.87
C ILE A 110 -19.82 17.35 -12.13
N SER A 111 -18.76 17.11 -12.89
CA SER A 111 -17.40 16.98 -12.39
C SER A 111 -16.74 18.34 -12.22
N ASP A 112 -15.83 18.44 -11.25
CA ASP A 112 -14.99 19.63 -11.11
C ASP A 112 -13.83 19.62 -12.11
N ILE A 113 -13.22 20.78 -12.33
CA ILE A 113 -12.05 20.91 -13.21
C ILE A 113 -10.77 20.61 -12.41
N PHE A 114 -9.93 19.73 -12.94
CA PHE A 114 -8.60 19.45 -12.40
C PHE A 114 -7.57 19.32 -13.54
N PRO A 115 -6.31 19.76 -13.32
CA PRO A 115 -5.25 19.62 -14.31
C PRO A 115 -4.75 18.17 -14.37
N THR A 116 -4.62 17.63 -15.58
CA THR A 116 -3.96 16.35 -15.82
C THR A 116 -2.56 16.60 -16.34
N VAL A 117 -1.55 16.16 -15.59
CA VAL A 117 -0.13 16.29 -15.98
C VAL A 117 0.30 15.00 -16.68
N SER A 118 0.97 15.15 -17.82
CA SER A 118 1.57 14.02 -18.53
C SER A 118 3.03 14.30 -18.89
N MET A 119 3.79 13.23 -19.05
CA MET A 119 5.16 13.28 -19.56
C MET A 119 5.14 12.98 -21.05
N GLY A 120 5.88 13.77 -21.82
CA GLY A 120 6.10 13.51 -23.25
C GLY A 120 6.84 12.18 -23.48
N GLU A 121 6.73 11.66 -24.70
CA GLU A 121 7.39 10.42 -25.09
C GLU A 121 8.92 10.56 -24.98
N ILE A 122 9.56 9.50 -24.48
CA ILE A 122 11.02 9.37 -24.42
C ILE A 122 11.43 8.05 -25.08
N ASP A 123 12.62 8.01 -25.65
CA ASP A 123 13.21 6.76 -26.13
C ASP A 123 13.80 5.98 -24.96
N GLY A 124 13.22 4.82 -24.65
CA GLY A 124 13.65 3.95 -23.56
C GLY A 124 13.24 4.45 -22.16
N ILE A 125 14.22 4.66 -21.28
CA ILE A 125 13.99 5.05 -19.88
C ILE A 125 14.51 6.46 -19.60
N CYS A 126 13.98 7.09 -18.55
CA CYS A 126 14.55 8.33 -18.03
C CYS A 126 15.83 7.99 -17.24
N GLU A 127 17.01 8.15 -17.84
CA GLU A 127 18.30 7.97 -17.15
C GLU A 127 18.74 9.27 -16.48
N VAL A 128 19.19 9.16 -15.23
CA VAL A 128 19.73 10.28 -14.43
C VAL A 128 20.79 11.06 -15.22
N ASN A 129 20.69 12.39 -15.20
CA ASN A 129 21.58 13.34 -15.87
C ASN A 129 21.68 13.21 -17.42
N LYS A 130 20.94 12.30 -18.05
CA LYS A 130 21.05 12.02 -19.49
C LYS A 130 19.78 12.33 -20.26
N THR A 131 18.63 11.85 -19.80
CA THR A 131 17.38 11.93 -20.56
C THR A 131 16.67 13.25 -20.28
N PHE A 132 16.41 14.03 -21.34
CA PHE A 132 15.50 15.16 -21.26
C PHE A 132 14.06 14.67 -21.23
N VAL A 133 13.24 15.26 -20.36
CA VAL A 133 11.79 15.08 -20.34
C VAL A 133 11.10 16.41 -20.62
N GLU A 134 9.90 16.32 -21.17
CA GLU A 134 8.98 17.44 -21.33
C GLU A 134 7.68 17.09 -20.63
N LEU A 135 7.08 18.06 -19.94
CA LEU A 135 5.81 17.90 -19.27
C LEU A 135 4.76 18.74 -19.98
N SER A 136 3.55 18.21 -20.06
CA SER A 136 2.39 18.93 -20.57
C SER A 136 1.24 18.83 -19.59
N VAL A 137 0.33 19.79 -19.69
CA VAL A 137 -0.90 19.83 -18.92
C VAL A 137 -2.09 19.80 -19.88
N ASP A 138 -3.05 18.93 -19.59
CA ASP A 138 -4.40 19.01 -20.13
C ASP A 138 -5.31 19.61 -19.05
N LEU A 139 -5.94 20.74 -19.37
CA LEU A 139 -6.76 21.50 -18.45
C LEU A 139 -8.04 21.96 -19.15
N PRO A 140 -9.17 21.31 -18.88
CA PRO A 140 -10.45 21.78 -19.39
C PRO A 140 -10.79 23.20 -18.91
N ASN A 141 -11.22 24.06 -19.82
CA ASN A 141 -11.56 25.45 -19.52
C ASN A 141 -12.81 25.92 -20.32
N PRO A 142 -14.00 25.37 -20.03
CA PRO A 142 -15.21 25.65 -20.82
C PRO A 142 -15.67 27.12 -20.73
N ASP A 143 -15.37 27.81 -19.64
CA ASP A 143 -15.72 29.22 -19.43
C ASP A 143 -14.66 30.20 -19.97
N ASN A 144 -13.59 29.70 -20.61
CA ASN A 144 -12.46 30.50 -21.10
C ASN A 144 -11.91 31.49 -20.05
N LYS A 145 -11.79 31.03 -18.80
CA LYS A 145 -11.26 31.81 -17.68
C LYS A 145 -9.75 31.99 -17.82
N THR A 146 -9.21 33.03 -17.19
CA THR A 146 -7.76 33.23 -17.11
C THR A 146 -7.10 32.06 -16.36
N VAL A 147 -5.94 31.59 -16.84
CA VAL A 147 -5.21 30.47 -16.24
C VAL A 147 -3.86 30.95 -15.74
N GLU A 148 -3.51 30.56 -14.51
CA GLU A 148 -2.19 30.76 -13.92
C GLU A 148 -1.61 29.40 -13.54
N TYR A 149 -0.36 29.14 -13.94
CA TYR A 149 0.36 27.90 -13.68
C TYR A 149 1.49 28.14 -12.67
N GLU A 150 1.73 27.18 -11.79
CA GLU A 150 2.91 27.11 -10.93
C GLU A 150 3.38 25.65 -10.87
N TRP A 151 4.38 25.33 -11.67
CA TRP A 151 5.13 24.09 -11.57
C TRP A 151 6.10 24.17 -10.40
N VAL A 152 6.20 23.08 -9.63
CA VAL A 152 7.15 22.89 -8.55
C VAL A 152 7.91 21.60 -8.80
N PHE A 153 9.22 21.71 -8.97
CA PHE A 153 10.12 20.61 -9.31
C PHE A 153 10.91 20.14 -8.08
N PRO A 154 11.28 18.85 -8.00
CA PRO A 154 12.09 18.34 -6.91
C PRO A 154 13.53 18.85 -6.99
N GLU A 155 14.25 18.75 -5.87
CA GLU A 155 15.68 19.06 -5.81
C GLU A 155 16.46 18.28 -6.87
N GLY A 156 17.41 18.95 -7.53
CA GLY A 156 18.22 18.35 -8.59
C GLY A 156 17.54 18.33 -9.96
N THR A 157 16.48 19.12 -10.16
CA THR A 157 15.94 19.37 -11.50
C THR A 157 16.70 20.52 -12.17
N VAL A 158 17.06 20.35 -13.45
CA VAL A 158 17.76 21.36 -14.25
C VAL A 158 17.11 21.54 -15.62
N ASP A 159 17.21 22.73 -16.19
CA ASP A 159 16.76 23.04 -17.55
C ASP A 159 17.71 22.51 -18.64
N GLU A 160 17.41 22.79 -19.90
CA GLU A 160 18.26 22.43 -21.06
C GLU A 160 19.68 23.00 -21.04
N ASN A 161 19.90 24.08 -20.28
CA ASN A 161 21.18 24.75 -20.14
C ASN A 161 21.89 24.40 -18.82
N MET A 162 21.40 23.38 -18.11
CA MET A 162 21.88 22.93 -16.80
C MET A 162 21.71 23.94 -15.66
N ASN A 163 20.83 24.94 -15.82
CA ASN A 163 20.48 25.84 -14.72
C ASN A 163 19.51 25.13 -13.77
N PRO A 164 19.64 25.30 -12.44
CA PRO A 164 18.67 24.79 -11.48
C PRO A 164 17.26 25.29 -11.78
N LEU A 165 16.31 24.35 -11.85
CA LEU A 165 14.90 24.62 -12.12
C LEU A 165 14.06 24.15 -10.92
N SER A 166 13.63 25.08 -10.08
CA SER A 166 12.78 24.77 -8.92
C SER A 166 11.30 25.05 -9.17
N THR A 167 10.98 26.07 -9.97
CA THR A 167 9.61 26.43 -10.35
C THR A 167 9.50 26.92 -11.79
N SER A 168 8.28 26.93 -12.33
CA SER A 168 7.96 27.57 -13.61
C SER A 168 6.51 28.09 -13.61
N ASP A 169 6.27 29.26 -14.19
CA ASP A 169 4.96 29.89 -14.35
C ASP A 169 4.36 29.70 -15.76
N LYS A 170 5.10 29.01 -16.64
CA LYS A 170 4.68 28.72 -18.01
C LYS A 170 3.70 27.54 -18.03
N GLU A 171 2.78 27.56 -18.99
CA GLU A 171 1.94 26.39 -19.30
C GLU A 171 2.78 25.15 -19.60
N ASN A 172 3.75 25.31 -20.50
CA ASN A 172 4.76 24.31 -20.81
C ASN A 172 6.11 24.75 -20.21
N PRO A 173 6.66 24.03 -19.22
CA PRO A 173 7.88 24.44 -18.52
C PRO A 173 9.16 24.25 -19.35
N GLY A 174 9.07 23.58 -20.50
CA GLY A 174 10.19 23.26 -21.38
C GLY A 174 10.90 21.96 -21.01
N LYS A 175 12.06 21.73 -21.63
CA LYS A 175 12.89 20.53 -21.39
C LYS A 175 13.61 20.62 -20.07
N MET A 176 13.66 19.50 -19.37
CA MET A 176 14.38 19.36 -18.11
C MET A 176 15.02 17.99 -17.94
N LYS A 177 15.97 17.89 -17.00
CA LYS A 177 16.57 16.64 -16.53
C LYS A 177 16.55 16.58 -15.02
N PHE A 178 16.69 15.36 -14.51
CA PHE A 178 16.85 15.10 -13.09
C PHE A 178 18.26 14.57 -12.81
N LEU A 179 18.90 15.13 -11.79
CA LEU A 179 20.23 14.77 -11.32
C LEU A 179 20.21 13.67 -10.25
N ASN A 180 19.03 13.26 -9.81
CA ASN A 180 18.83 12.26 -8.77
C ASN A 180 18.06 11.04 -9.31
N VAL A 181 18.40 9.86 -8.78
CA VAL A 181 17.71 8.59 -9.06
C VAL A 181 16.47 8.49 -8.18
N GLY A 182 15.44 7.77 -8.64
CA GLY A 182 14.22 7.51 -7.87
C GLY A 182 12.97 8.14 -8.48
N SER A 183 11.86 8.13 -7.73
CA SER A 183 10.64 8.82 -8.14
C SER A 183 10.76 10.34 -7.94
N GLN A 184 10.92 11.08 -9.03
CA GLN A 184 10.96 12.54 -9.02
C GLN A 184 9.54 13.10 -9.06
N LYS A 185 9.05 13.61 -7.92
CA LYS A 185 7.70 14.15 -7.79
C LYS A 185 7.64 15.59 -8.29
N VAL A 186 6.92 15.83 -9.38
CA VAL A 186 6.61 17.17 -9.91
C VAL A 186 5.16 17.51 -9.58
N VAL A 187 4.93 18.74 -9.11
CA VAL A 187 3.61 19.24 -8.75
C VAL A 187 3.25 20.42 -9.64
N LEU A 188 2.03 20.43 -10.16
CA LEU A 188 1.44 21.56 -10.88
C LEU A 188 0.29 22.12 -10.05
N LYS A 189 0.41 23.38 -9.66
CA LYS A 189 -0.69 24.15 -9.08
C LYS A 189 -1.28 25.03 -10.18
N VAL A 190 -2.61 25.08 -10.25
CA VAL A 190 -3.33 25.89 -11.23
C VAL A 190 -4.34 26.79 -10.53
N ARG A 191 -4.42 28.05 -10.97
CA ARG A 191 -5.57 28.91 -10.68
C ARG A 191 -6.35 29.17 -11.96
N LEU A 192 -7.65 28.89 -11.92
CA LEU A 192 -8.57 29.11 -13.01
C LEU A 192 -9.57 30.21 -12.62
N GLY A 193 -9.47 31.37 -13.28
CA GLY A 193 -10.25 32.57 -12.91
C GLY A 193 -10.03 33.01 -11.46
N GLY A 194 -8.81 32.82 -10.94
CA GLY A 194 -8.44 33.12 -9.55
C GLY A 194 -8.73 32.01 -8.53
N ARG A 195 -9.56 31.02 -8.88
CA ARG A 195 -9.86 29.84 -8.03
C ARG A 195 -8.72 28.83 -8.12
N ALA A 196 -8.17 28.41 -6.98
CA ALA A 196 -7.21 27.32 -6.93
C ALA A 196 -7.91 25.98 -7.21
N LEU A 197 -7.32 25.18 -8.11
CA LEU A 197 -7.76 23.82 -8.41
C LEU A 197 -7.01 22.80 -7.55
N GLN A 198 -7.45 21.54 -7.62
CA GLN A 198 -6.66 20.42 -7.12
C GLN A 198 -5.28 20.40 -7.82
N GLU A 199 -4.22 20.08 -7.07
CA GLU A 199 -2.87 19.98 -7.63
C GLU A 199 -2.76 18.77 -8.57
N GLY A 200 -2.17 18.98 -9.75
CA GLY A 200 -1.71 17.92 -10.62
C GLY A 200 -0.37 17.38 -10.11
N VAL A 201 -0.19 16.06 -10.09
CA VAL A 201 1.04 15.44 -9.59
C VAL A 201 1.47 14.33 -10.54
N ILE A 202 2.75 14.34 -10.93
CA ILE A 202 3.38 13.25 -11.67
C ILE A 202 4.65 12.80 -10.94
N LYS A 203 4.90 11.48 -10.92
CA LYS A 203 6.12 10.88 -10.37
C LYS A 203 6.91 10.29 -11.53
N ILE A 204 8.04 10.90 -11.86
CA ILE A 204 8.86 10.49 -13.00
C ILE A 204 9.88 9.47 -12.47
N PRO A 205 9.86 8.22 -12.95
CA PRO A 205 10.82 7.20 -12.52
C PRO A 205 12.17 7.44 -13.22
N VAL A 206 13.16 7.94 -12.48
CA VAL A 206 14.50 8.20 -13.00
C VAL A 206 15.44 7.06 -12.63
N GLY A 207 15.86 6.30 -13.63
CA GLY A 207 16.78 5.17 -13.51
C GLY A 207 18.24 5.58 -13.40
N TYR A 208 19.07 4.64 -12.96
CA TYR A 208 20.52 4.83 -12.88
C TYR A 208 21.21 4.59 -14.22
N THR A 209 22.45 5.05 -14.37
CA THR A 209 23.20 4.90 -15.62
C THR A 209 23.67 3.48 -15.88
N GLU A 210 23.89 2.71 -14.81
CA GLU A 210 24.37 1.32 -14.83
C GLU A 210 23.33 0.35 -14.27
N GLU A 211 23.42 -0.92 -14.66
CA GLU A 211 22.57 -1.96 -14.12
C GLU A 211 23.01 -2.33 -12.70
N VAL A 212 22.11 -2.15 -11.74
CA VAL A 212 22.33 -2.53 -10.34
C VAL A 212 21.12 -3.27 -9.79
N LYS A 213 21.29 -3.95 -8.66
CA LYS A 213 20.19 -4.65 -7.99
C LYS A 213 19.16 -3.66 -7.44
N THR A 214 17.95 -4.15 -7.25
CA THR A 214 16.85 -3.37 -6.67
C THR A 214 16.37 -4.05 -5.39
N LEU A 215 16.34 -3.31 -4.29
CA LEU A 215 15.69 -3.71 -3.05
C LEU A 215 14.25 -3.22 -3.07
N TYR A 216 13.32 -4.07 -2.68
CA TYR A 216 11.90 -3.76 -2.48
C TYR A 216 11.58 -3.77 -1.00
N TYR A 217 10.66 -2.91 -0.57
CA TYR A 217 10.24 -2.87 0.82
C TYR A 217 8.79 -2.40 0.97
N ALA A 218 8.14 -2.87 2.04
CA ALA A 218 6.74 -2.59 2.33
C ALA A 218 6.60 -1.59 3.50
N VAL A 219 6.08 -0.39 3.20
CA VAL A 219 5.90 0.69 4.19
C VAL A 219 4.58 0.51 4.94
N LYS A 220 4.61 0.62 6.28
CA LYS A 220 3.43 0.58 7.15
C LYS A 220 2.44 1.68 6.75
N LYS A 221 1.17 1.31 6.52
CA LYS A 221 0.10 2.22 6.06
C LYS A 221 0.45 3.02 4.78
N GLY A 222 1.47 2.57 4.04
CA GLY A 222 2.02 3.24 2.88
C GLY A 222 1.91 2.41 1.60
N ASN A 223 2.83 2.67 0.69
CA ASN A 223 2.96 1.94 -0.55
C ASN A 223 4.17 1.01 -0.52
N LEU A 224 4.25 0.10 -1.48
CA LEU A 224 5.46 -0.62 -1.80
C LEU A 224 6.43 0.34 -2.48
N HIS A 225 7.69 0.24 -2.09
CA HIS A 225 8.76 1.02 -2.66
C HIS A 225 9.88 0.12 -3.16
N ALA A 226 10.68 0.69 -4.06
CA ALA A 226 11.91 0.09 -4.53
C ALA A 226 13.09 1.05 -4.33
N LEU A 227 14.29 0.55 -4.12
CA LEU A 227 15.52 1.32 -3.95
C LEU A 227 16.64 0.66 -4.75
N LYS A 228 17.37 1.46 -5.52
CA LYS A 228 18.55 0.98 -6.25
C LYS A 228 19.71 0.79 -5.29
N LEU A 229 20.28 -0.42 -5.27
CA LEU A 229 21.45 -0.75 -4.46
C LEU A 229 22.72 -0.33 -5.20
N ILE A 230 23.05 0.96 -5.12
CA ILE A 230 24.25 1.56 -5.72
C ILE A 230 25.31 1.66 -4.61
N ARG A 231 26.43 0.96 -4.75
CA ARG A 231 27.49 0.91 -3.73
C ARG A 231 28.27 2.20 -3.63
N ASP A 232 28.75 2.67 -4.78
CA ASP A 232 29.57 3.88 -4.91
C ASP A 232 28.75 4.94 -5.63
N VAL A 233 27.79 5.55 -4.91
CA VAL A 233 26.98 6.63 -5.46
C VAL A 233 27.89 7.84 -5.72
N PRO A 234 27.95 8.39 -6.95
CA PRO A 234 28.69 9.63 -7.20
C PRO A 234 28.20 10.77 -6.29
N GLU A 235 29.11 11.60 -5.76
CA GLU A 235 28.79 12.66 -4.78
C GLU A 235 27.67 13.62 -5.23
N ASN A 236 27.51 13.78 -6.54
CA ASN A 236 26.52 14.67 -7.14
C ASN A 236 25.16 14.02 -7.44
N ILE A 237 24.97 12.74 -7.09
CA ILE A 237 23.73 11.99 -7.30
C ILE A 237 23.18 11.59 -5.94
N LYS A 238 21.90 11.90 -5.69
CA LYS A 238 21.15 11.29 -4.58
C LYS A 238 20.30 10.14 -5.10
N VAL A 239 20.15 9.10 -4.28
CA VAL A 239 19.32 7.93 -4.60
C VAL A 239 18.08 7.98 -3.73
N TYR A 240 16.95 8.29 -4.35
CA TYR A 240 15.65 8.25 -3.69
C TYR A 240 14.93 6.94 -4.00
N PRO A 241 14.00 6.51 -3.14
CA PRO A 241 13.12 5.40 -3.45
C PRO A 241 12.22 5.69 -4.64
N PHE A 242 11.83 4.61 -5.32
CA PHE A 242 10.72 4.58 -6.26
C PHE A 242 9.45 4.22 -5.49
N ASP A 243 8.42 5.04 -5.57
CA ASP A 243 7.08 4.69 -5.07
C ASP A 243 6.33 3.96 -6.17
N LEU A 244 6.01 2.68 -5.96
CA LEU A 244 5.36 1.85 -6.97
C LEU A 244 3.86 2.20 -7.14
N GLY A 245 3.31 3.07 -6.29
CA GLY A 245 1.88 3.43 -6.32
C GLY A 245 0.94 2.33 -5.80
N VAL A 246 1.48 1.16 -5.43
CA VAL A 246 0.72 0.02 -4.93
C VAL A 246 0.76 -0.01 -3.41
N LYS A 247 -0.39 -0.21 -2.76
CA LYS A 247 -0.48 -0.31 -1.29
C LYS A 247 0.28 -1.53 -0.75
N SER A 248 1.01 -1.34 0.35
CA SER A 248 1.79 -2.41 0.99
C SER A 248 0.95 -3.55 1.55
N GLY A 249 -0.25 -3.25 2.05
CA GLY A 249 -1.05 -4.17 2.88
C GLY A 249 -1.23 -3.67 4.31
N GLN A 250 -1.88 -4.46 5.16
CA GLN A 250 -2.08 -4.15 6.58
C GLN A 250 -0.82 -4.47 7.39
N HIS A 251 -0.37 -5.72 7.32
CA HIS A 251 0.83 -6.25 7.97
C HIS A 251 1.62 -7.18 7.02
N PRO A 252 2.24 -6.61 5.97
CA PRO A 252 3.07 -7.34 5.01
C PRO A 252 4.42 -7.74 5.62
N PHE A 253 4.41 -8.70 6.54
CA PHE A 253 5.59 -9.14 7.29
C PHE A 253 6.69 -9.72 6.40
N ASN A 254 6.30 -10.33 5.28
CA ASN A 254 7.21 -10.96 4.36
C ASN A 254 6.88 -10.55 2.93
N ILE A 255 7.89 -10.03 2.22
CA ILE A 255 7.83 -9.89 0.77
C ILE A 255 8.97 -10.69 0.15
N LEU A 256 8.70 -11.31 -0.99
CA LEU A 256 9.63 -12.19 -1.69
C LEU A 256 9.68 -11.78 -3.15
N PHE A 257 10.84 -11.89 -3.78
CA PHE A 257 11.00 -11.59 -5.19
C PHE A 257 11.41 -12.86 -5.93
N SER A 258 10.75 -13.15 -7.05
CA SER A 258 11.15 -14.25 -7.94
C SER A 258 10.84 -13.88 -9.39
N ASP A 259 11.82 -14.15 -10.26
CA ASP A 259 11.85 -13.76 -11.67
C ASP A 259 11.60 -12.25 -11.90
N SER A 260 10.34 -11.85 -12.07
CA SER A 260 9.92 -10.48 -12.34
C SER A 260 8.76 -10.03 -11.44
N LEU A 261 8.42 -10.82 -10.43
CA LEU A 261 7.25 -10.67 -9.58
C LEU A 261 7.64 -10.57 -8.11
N LEU A 262 6.98 -9.66 -7.42
CA LEU A 262 7.00 -9.50 -5.98
C LEU A 262 5.77 -10.20 -5.38
N TYR A 263 6.00 -11.06 -4.39
CA TYR A 263 4.98 -11.76 -3.63
C TYR A 263 4.90 -11.12 -2.25
N VAL A 264 3.75 -10.55 -1.91
CA VAL A 264 3.53 -9.84 -0.65
C VAL A 264 2.60 -10.67 0.21
N LEU A 265 3.13 -11.21 1.31
CA LEU A 265 2.38 -11.98 2.30
C LEU A 265 1.92 -11.01 3.39
N ASP A 266 0.63 -10.68 3.35
CA ASP A 266 -0.04 -9.77 4.27
C ASP A 266 -0.80 -10.59 5.32
N ALA A 267 -0.37 -10.49 6.57
CA ALA A 267 -0.94 -11.22 7.71
C ALA A 267 -2.32 -10.68 8.16
N GLY A 268 -2.89 -9.72 7.43
CA GLY A 268 -4.19 -9.16 7.77
C GLY A 268 -4.11 -8.20 8.95
N LYS A 269 -5.23 -7.86 9.58
CA LYS A 269 -5.27 -6.93 10.72
C LYS A 269 -4.90 -7.62 12.03
N GLN A 270 -5.24 -8.89 12.18
CA GLN A 270 -5.10 -9.59 13.44
C GLN A 270 -3.80 -10.38 13.49
N ILE A 271 -2.77 -9.73 14.03
CA ILE A 271 -1.43 -10.31 14.15
C ILE A 271 -1.14 -10.87 15.55
N GLY A 272 -2.05 -10.67 16.51
CA GLY A 272 -1.90 -11.09 17.91
C GLY A 272 -3.04 -11.99 18.38
N TYR A 273 -2.84 -12.67 19.52
CA TYR A 273 -3.88 -13.50 20.14
C TYR A 273 -5.06 -12.62 20.62
N ILE A 274 -6.26 -12.92 20.14
CA ILE A 274 -7.53 -12.44 20.71
C ILE A 274 -8.39 -13.68 20.91
N ASP A 275 -9.05 -13.76 22.07
CA ASP A 275 -10.00 -14.84 22.38
C ASP A 275 -11.00 -14.96 21.23
N ASP A 276 -11.20 -16.18 20.72
CA ASP A 276 -11.92 -16.48 19.48
C ASP A 276 -13.44 -16.33 19.59
N VAL A 277 -13.90 -15.77 20.71
CA VAL A 277 -15.30 -15.56 21.10
C VAL A 277 -16.05 -14.63 20.13
N ASP A 278 -15.34 -13.79 19.37
CA ASP A 278 -15.91 -12.77 18.47
C ASP A 278 -15.91 -13.15 16.97
N GLU A 279 -15.67 -14.41 16.61
CA GLU A 279 -15.56 -14.86 15.21
C GLU A 279 -14.56 -14.02 14.41
N ASN A 280 -13.31 -13.93 14.88
CA ASN A 280 -12.30 -13.14 14.18
C ASN A 280 -12.01 -13.69 12.78
N LEU A 281 -12.65 -13.08 11.79
CA LEU A 281 -12.54 -13.44 10.39
C LEU A 281 -11.15 -13.03 9.88
N GLY A 282 -10.46 -13.99 9.25
CA GLY A 282 -9.24 -13.75 8.52
C GLY A 282 -9.48 -12.74 7.40
N ASP A 283 -8.49 -11.88 7.22
CA ASP A 283 -8.41 -10.91 6.14
C ASP A 283 -7.02 -10.85 5.49
N GLY A 284 -6.17 -11.83 5.82
CA GLY A 284 -4.84 -11.99 5.24
C GLY A 284 -4.88 -12.47 3.79
N LYS A 285 -3.83 -12.13 3.05
CA LYS A 285 -3.73 -12.42 1.62
C LYS A 285 -2.29 -12.49 1.13
N ILE A 286 -2.12 -13.13 -0.02
CA ILE A 286 -0.89 -13.11 -0.80
C ILE A 286 -1.17 -12.35 -2.10
N SER A 287 -0.49 -11.23 -2.31
CA SER A 287 -0.57 -10.44 -3.55
C SER A 287 0.65 -10.69 -4.43
N VAL A 288 0.47 -10.66 -5.75
CA VAL A 288 1.55 -10.82 -6.73
C VAL A 288 1.61 -9.57 -7.60
N ILE A 289 2.77 -8.93 -7.63
CA ILE A 289 2.91 -7.57 -8.13
C ILE A 289 4.08 -7.53 -9.09
N SER A 290 3.92 -6.88 -10.25
CA SER A 290 5.03 -6.69 -11.19
C SER A 290 6.13 -5.84 -10.55
N ARG A 291 7.38 -6.06 -10.96
CA ARG A 291 8.56 -5.32 -10.48
C ARG A 291 8.48 -3.78 -10.53
N ASP A 292 7.57 -3.23 -11.35
CA ASP A 292 7.31 -1.79 -11.51
C ASP A 292 5.98 -1.33 -10.88
N GLY A 293 5.20 -2.24 -10.28
CA GLY A 293 3.89 -1.95 -9.70
C GLY A 293 2.74 -1.78 -10.68
N SER A 294 2.97 -1.91 -11.99
CA SER A 294 1.94 -1.71 -13.03
C SER A 294 0.82 -2.76 -12.99
N THR A 295 1.12 -3.97 -12.51
CA THR A 295 0.19 -5.08 -12.41
C THR A 295 0.11 -5.57 -10.96
N VAL A 296 -1.12 -5.72 -10.45
CA VAL A 296 -1.40 -6.23 -9.11
C VAL A 296 -2.43 -7.35 -9.23
N GLU A 297 -2.05 -8.55 -8.84
CA GLU A 297 -2.90 -9.73 -8.81
C GLU A 297 -3.04 -10.25 -7.38
N THR A 298 -4.12 -10.97 -7.11
CA THR A 298 -4.26 -11.74 -5.87
C THR A 298 -3.88 -13.18 -6.15
N MET A 299 -2.97 -13.76 -5.35
CA MET A 299 -2.70 -15.21 -5.40
C MET A 299 -3.74 -15.97 -4.57
N MET A 300 -3.89 -15.59 -3.31
CA MET A 300 -4.78 -16.25 -2.37
C MET A 300 -5.29 -15.26 -1.31
N THR A 301 -6.54 -15.39 -0.90
CA THR A 301 -7.12 -14.71 0.26
C THR A 301 -7.65 -15.72 1.27
N ASN A 302 -7.42 -15.45 2.55
CA ASN A 302 -8.19 -16.04 3.63
C ASN A 302 -9.28 -15.03 4.00
N ASN A 303 -10.40 -15.05 3.29
CA ASN A 303 -11.54 -14.18 3.57
C ASN A 303 -12.62 -15.04 4.22
N GLN A 304 -12.95 -14.75 5.48
CA GLN A 304 -13.96 -15.44 6.31
C GLN A 304 -13.52 -16.76 7.00
N GLY A 305 -12.28 -17.23 6.80
CA GLY A 305 -11.70 -18.26 7.66
C GLY A 305 -11.28 -17.68 9.02
N THR A 306 -10.65 -18.48 9.88
CA THR A 306 -10.06 -17.93 11.11
C THR A 306 -8.79 -17.13 10.78
N ALA A 307 -8.58 -15.99 11.42
CA ALA A 307 -7.37 -15.16 11.22
C ALA A 307 -6.06 -15.90 11.53
N PHE A 308 -6.11 -16.94 12.36
CA PHE A 308 -4.96 -17.82 12.60
C PHE A 308 -4.40 -18.48 11.34
N ASN A 309 -5.19 -18.62 10.28
CA ASN A 309 -4.77 -19.19 8.99
C ASN A 309 -4.23 -18.14 8.01
N ASP A 310 -4.20 -16.86 8.38
CA ASP A 310 -3.66 -15.81 7.52
C ASP A 310 -2.19 -16.09 7.16
N PRO A 311 -1.76 -15.81 5.92
CA PRO A 311 -0.37 -16.00 5.52
C PRO A 311 0.56 -15.07 6.29
N HIS A 312 1.64 -15.62 6.86
CA HIS A 312 2.59 -14.87 7.71
C HIS A 312 3.96 -14.71 7.06
N PHE A 313 4.77 -15.78 7.05
CA PHE A 313 6.12 -15.79 6.51
C PHE A 313 6.21 -16.76 5.35
N GLY A 314 7.14 -16.53 4.44
CA GLY A 314 7.27 -17.34 3.25
C GLY A 314 8.71 -17.54 2.78
N TYR A 315 8.84 -18.51 1.89
CA TYR A 315 10.07 -18.86 1.20
C TYR A 315 9.71 -19.33 -0.21
N ILE A 316 10.39 -18.81 -1.22
CA ILE A 316 10.24 -19.28 -2.60
C ILE A 316 11.33 -20.29 -2.90
N ASN A 317 10.91 -21.48 -3.33
CA ASN A 317 11.81 -22.42 -3.98
C ASN A 317 11.70 -22.25 -5.50
N GLU A 318 12.66 -21.52 -6.09
CA GLU A 318 12.65 -21.24 -7.53
C GLU A 318 12.80 -22.52 -8.36
N SER A 319 13.60 -23.50 -7.91
CA SER A 319 13.79 -24.75 -8.65
C SER A 319 12.51 -25.58 -8.76
N GLN A 320 11.62 -25.48 -7.77
CA GLN A 320 10.34 -26.17 -7.72
C GLN A 320 9.17 -25.32 -8.22
N GLN A 321 9.39 -24.02 -8.45
CA GLN A 321 8.33 -23.04 -8.76
C GLN A 321 7.22 -23.04 -7.70
N MET A 322 7.61 -23.12 -6.43
CA MET A 322 6.68 -23.17 -5.29
C MET A 322 6.93 -22.03 -4.31
N LEU A 323 5.85 -21.41 -3.85
CA LEU A 323 5.82 -20.58 -2.65
C LEU A 323 5.45 -21.46 -1.45
N TYR A 324 6.32 -21.50 -0.46
CA TYR A 324 6.03 -22.04 0.86
C TYR A 324 5.63 -20.87 1.76
N TYR A 325 4.56 -21.01 2.53
CA TYR A 325 4.10 -19.97 3.45
C TYR A 325 3.59 -20.57 4.75
N SER A 326 3.91 -19.94 5.87
CA SER A 326 3.37 -20.32 7.17
C SER A 326 2.08 -19.57 7.46
N ASP A 327 1.29 -20.12 8.36
CA ASP A 327 0.34 -19.36 9.15
C ASP A 327 0.99 -18.84 10.44
N ARG A 328 0.18 -18.42 11.43
CA ARG A 328 0.69 -17.89 12.70
C ARG A 328 1.45 -18.93 13.53
N ASN A 329 0.97 -20.16 13.67
CA ASN A 329 1.45 -21.09 14.71
C ASN A 329 1.47 -22.58 14.35
N THR A 330 0.76 -23.03 13.32
CA THR A 330 0.53 -24.46 13.11
C THR A 330 1.59 -25.06 12.21
N GLY A 331 1.87 -24.44 11.06
CA GLY A 331 2.70 -25.07 10.06
C GLY A 331 2.99 -24.22 8.84
N ILE A 332 3.58 -24.89 7.84
CA ILE A 332 3.91 -24.35 6.53
C ILE A 332 3.06 -25.08 5.50
N ARG A 333 2.43 -24.33 4.60
CA ARG A 333 1.72 -24.78 3.40
C ARG A 333 2.51 -24.39 2.17
N ARG A 334 2.03 -24.78 0.98
CA ARG A 334 2.66 -24.41 -0.28
C ARG A 334 1.66 -24.23 -1.41
N LEU A 335 1.95 -23.31 -2.32
CA LEU A 335 1.21 -23.06 -3.56
C LEU A 335 2.20 -22.95 -4.72
N ALA A 336 1.80 -23.36 -5.92
CA ALA A 336 2.60 -23.11 -7.10
C ALA A 336 2.62 -21.61 -7.41
N LEU A 337 3.75 -21.09 -7.89
CA LEU A 337 3.91 -19.66 -8.21
C LEU A 337 2.94 -19.17 -9.29
N THR A 338 2.39 -20.08 -10.10
CA THR A 338 1.41 -19.80 -11.15
C THR A 338 -0.03 -19.61 -10.66
N GLU A 339 -0.31 -19.90 -9.39
CA GLU A 339 -1.67 -19.85 -8.82
C GLU A 339 -2.16 -18.41 -8.64
N ARG A 340 -3.44 -18.16 -8.96
CA ARG A 340 -4.08 -16.84 -8.86
C ARG A 340 -5.54 -16.96 -8.42
N ASN A 341 -6.04 -15.90 -7.80
CA ASN A 341 -7.44 -15.69 -7.42
C ASN A 341 -8.05 -16.82 -6.60
N LEU A 342 -7.24 -17.41 -5.71
CA LEU A 342 -7.69 -18.47 -4.83
C LEU A 342 -8.37 -17.91 -3.58
N GLN A 343 -9.40 -18.60 -3.10
CA GLN A 343 -9.94 -18.44 -1.76
C GLN A 343 -9.52 -19.65 -0.92
N MET A 344 -8.95 -19.39 0.26
CA MET A 344 -8.49 -20.46 1.15
C MET A 344 -9.68 -21.29 1.65
N ASP A 345 -9.52 -22.61 1.55
CA ASP A 345 -10.45 -23.60 2.12
C ASP A 345 -9.63 -24.69 2.79
N ILE A 346 -9.53 -24.65 4.12
CA ILE A 346 -8.70 -25.59 4.89
C ILE A 346 -9.18 -27.05 4.81
N THR A 347 -10.39 -27.29 4.29
CA THR A 347 -10.92 -28.65 4.08
C THR A 347 -10.43 -29.28 2.77
N ASN A 348 -9.83 -28.49 1.89
CA ASN A 348 -9.29 -28.92 0.62
C ASN A 348 -7.80 -29.28 0.73
N ASP A 349 -7.43 -30.45 0.22
CA ASP A 349 -6.05 -30.96 0.22
C ASP A 349 -5.03 -30.02 -0.44
N LYS A 350 -5.47 -29.10 -1.31
CA LYS A 350 -4.61 -28.03 -1.86
C LYS A 350 -3.96 -27.18 -0.78
N TYR A 351 -4.65 -26.98 0.35
CA TYR A 351 -4.18 -26.20 1.49
C TYR A 351 -3.72 -27.08 2.66
N ALA A 352 -3.50 -28.37 2.40
CA ALA A 352 -2.86 -29.25 3.37
C ALA A 352 -1.47 -28.71 3.72
N TYR A 353 -1.10 -28.89 4.98
CA TYR A 353 0.23 -28.53 5.45
C TYR A 353 1.30 -29.38 4.78
N PHE A 354 2.35 -28.72 4.31
CA PHE A 354 3.60 -29.36 3.95
C PHE A 354 4.31 -29.92 5.19
N VAL A 355 4.31 -29.16 6.28
CA VAL A 355 4.83 -29.58 7.60
C VAL A 355 4.08 -28.84 8.70
N GLN A 356 3.84 -29.52 9.83
CA GLN A 356 3.22 -28.98 11.03
C GLN A 356 4.12 -29.24 12.25
N ASN A 357 3.86 -28.54 13.35
CA ASN A 357 4.58 -28.78 14.61
C ASN A 357 4.51 -30.25 15.04
N THR A 358 3.37 -30.91 14.84
CA THR A 358 3.12 -32.32 15.21
C THR A 358 3.67 -33.34 14.21
N SER A 359 4.10 -32.90 13.02
CA SER A 359 4.63 -33.80 12.00
C SER A 359 6.16 -33.96 12.07
N LEU A 360 6.78 -33.50 13.16
CA LEU A 360 8.20 -33.68 13.44
C LEU A 360 8.34 -34.24 14.85
N GLY A 361 9.35 -35.06 15.10
CA GLY A 361 9.60 -35.65 16.43
C GLY A 361 10.02 -34.65 17.52
N TYR A 362 9.89 -33.34 17.27
CA TYR A 362 10.06 -32.27 18.24
C TYR A 362 8.81 -32.01 19.10
N TYR A 363 7.62 -32.44 18.66
CA TYR A 363 6.39 -32.21 19.44
C TYR A 363 6.47 -32.87 20.82
N ASP A 364 6.15 -32.12 21.88
CA ASP A 364 6.36 -32.48 23.29
C ASP A 364 7.81 -32.76 23.70
N LYS A 365 8.78 -32.52 22.81
CA LYS A 365 10.23 -32.70 23.00
C LYS A 365 11.02 -31.48 22.52
N GLY A 366 10.44 -30.30 22.65
CA GLY A 366 11.01 -29.05 22.17
C GLY A 366 9.97 -28.11 21.58
N PHE A 367 8.95 -28.60 20.88
CA PHE A 367 7.78 -27.77 20.55
C PHE A 367 6.75 -27.83 21.68
N GLY A 368 6.18 -26.67 22.03
CA GLY A 368 4.97 -26.59 22.83
C GLY A 368 3.74 -26.27 21.98
N TRP A 369 2.55 -26.57 22.51
CA TRP A 369 1.30 -26.06 21.94
C TRP A 369 1.35 -24.53 21.85
N GLY A 370 0.97 -23.96 20.71
CA GLY A 370 1.03 -22.52 20.48
C GLY A 370 2.37 -21.98 19.95
N ALA A 371 3.38 -22.82 19.68
CA ALA A 371 4.65 -22.39 19.09
C ALA A 371 4.46 -21.64 17.76
N MET A 372 4.77 -20.34 17.77
CA MET A 372 4.51 -19.40 16.70
C MET A 372 5.62 -19.33 15.67
N ASN A 373 5.26 -19.06 14.41
CA ASN A 373 6.19 -18.84 13.30
C ASN A 373 6.72 -17.40 13.28
N THR A 374 8.02 -17.21 13.03
CA THR A 374 8.61 -15.86 12.87
C THR A 374 9.39 -15.63 11.60
N SER A 375 9.95 -16.67 11.00
CA SER A 375 10.56 -16.73 9.67
C SER A 375 10.88 -18.20 9.36
N PHE A 376 11.31 -18.51 8.14
CA PHE A 376 11.97 -19.78 7.83
C PHE A 376 12.73 -19.69 6.51
N THR A 377 13.72 -20.56 6.34
CA THR A 377 14.47 -20.69 5.08
C THR A 377 14.92 -22.13 4.88
N ARG A 378 15.40 -22.45 3.69
CA ARG A 378 15.97 -23.75 3.34
C ARG A 378 17.36 -23.57 2.75
N LEU A 379 18.33 -24.32 3.27
CA LEU A 379 19.71 -24.34 2.77
C LEU A 379 19.85 -25.24 1.53
N ASN A 380 20.97 -25.08 0.82
CA ASN A 380 21.29 -25.91 -0.36
C ASN A 380 21.39 -27.41 -0.05
N ASP A 381 21.76 -27.78 1.19
CA ASP A 381 21.84 -29.17 1.64
C ASP A 381 20.46 -29.80 1.95
N GLY A 382 19.38 -29.04 1.76
CA GLY A 382 18.00 -29.43 2.00
C GLY A 382 17.51 -29.23 3.43
N THR A 383 18.34 -28.69 4.33
CA THR A 383 17.95 -28.44 5.72
C THR A 383 17.09 -27.17 5.81
N TRP A 384 15.88 -27.33 6.31
CA TRP A 384 15.01 -26.23 6.73
C TRP A 384 15.45 -25.68 8.07
N TRP A 385 15.41 -24.36 8.20
CA TRP A 385 15.59 -23.64 9.45
C TRP A 385 14.26 -22.97 9.78
N TRP A 386 13.60 -23.44 10.84
CA TRP A 386 12.28 -23.00 11.22
C TRP A 386 12.27 -22.40 12.63
N PRO A 387 12.62 -21.11 12.77
CA PRO A 387 12.47 -20.36 14.00
C PRO A 387 11.05 -20.40 14.54
N LYS A 388 10.95 -20.69 15.83
CA LYS A 388 9.73 -20.57 16.61
C LYS A 388 9.88 -19.65 17.79
N THR A 389 8.79 -18.98 18.10
CA THR A 389 8.63 -18.17 19.30
C THR A 389 7.40 -18.60 20.08
N TYR A 390 7.34 -18.25 21.37
CA TYR A 390 6.28 -18.64 22.30
C TYR A 390 6.19 -20.17 22.54
N ASN A 391 6.12 -20.61 23.80
CA ASN A 391 6.08 -22.03 24.18
C ASN A 391 7.20 -22.90 23.56
N ASN A 392 8.42 -22.66 24.07
CA ASN A 392 9.72 -23.22 23.68
C ASN A 392 10.34 -22.56 22.45
N LEU A 393 11.31 -21.69 22.71
CA LEU A 393 11.99 -20.86 21.71
C LEU A 393 13.16 -21.62 21.07
N GLY A 394 13.38 -21.36 19.79
CA GLY A 394 14.59 -21.80 19.09
C GLY A 394 14.37 -21.99 17.60
N ILE A 395 15.39 -22.50 16.94
CA ILE A 395 15.35 -22.84 15.51
C ILE A 395 15.34 -24.35 15.40
N PHE A 396 14.23 -24.87 14.87
CA PHE A 396 13.99 -26.28 14.69
C PHE A 396 14.37 -26.66 13.26
N ARG A 397 15.36 -27.53 13.10
CA ARG A 397 15.93 -27.85 11.79
C ARG A 397 15.55 -29.24 11.35
N PHE A 398 15.16 -29.40 10.08
CA PHE A 398 14.71 -30.68 9.55
C PHE A 398 14.96 -30.77 8.04
N LYS A 399 15.01 -31.99 7.51
CA LYS A 399 14.98 -32.27 6.07
C LYS A 399 13.59 -32.78 5.68
N ASP A 400 13.30 -32.76 4.38
CA ASP A 400 12.03 -33.27 3.85
C ASP A 400 11.77 -34.74 4.27
N SER A 401 12.84 -35.54 4.46
CA SER A 401 12.78 -36.93 4.91
C SER A 401 12.34 -37.12 6.37
N ASP A 402 12.39 -36.07 7.18
CA ASP A 402 12.06 -36.15 8.61
C ASP A 402 10.56 -35.93 8.87
N ILE A 403 9.82 -35.42 7.86
CA ILE A 403 8.40 -35.10 7.97
C ILE A 403 7.59 -36.38 8.13
N GLY A 404 6.81 -36.45 9.22
CA GLY A 404 6.03 -37.62 9.63
C GLY A 404 6.78 -38.59 10.56
N GLY A 405 8.05 -38.31 10.86
CA GLY A 405 8.85 -39.11 11.81
C GLY A 405 8.54 -38.80 13.28
N SER A 406 8.76 -39.80 14.15
CA SER A 406 8.58 -39.68 15.62
C SER A 406 9.85 -39.25 16.37
N ASP A 407 11.00 -39.38 15.71
CA ASP A 407 12.31 -39.07 16.28
C ASP A 407 12.68 -37.62 16.01
N ILE A 408 13.46 -37.04 16.92
CA ILE A 408 14.03 -35.70 16.74
C ILE A 408 14.91 -35.75 15.48
N PRO A 409 14.66 -34.88 14.47
CA PRO A 409 15.52 -34.76 13.30
C PRO A 409 16.99 -34.59 13.66
N ALA A 410 17.88 -35.24 12.90
CA ALA A 410 19.33 -35.20 13.15
C ALA A 410 19.91 -33.78 13.11
N SER A 411 19.32 -32.90 12.29
CA SER A 411 19.69 -31.48 12.23
C SER A 411 19.41 -30.74 13.55
N GLY A 412 18.52 -31.26 14.40
CA GLY A 412 18.35 -30.82 15.79
C GLY A 412 17.91 -29.36 15.96
N ILE A 413 17.94 -28.92 17.22
CA ILE A 413 17.59 -27.57 17.64
C ILE A 413 18.87 -26.73 17.77
N THR A 414 18.79 -25.45 17.43
CA THR A 414 19.79 -24.44 17.80
C THR A 414 19.12 -23.18 18.32
N ALA A 415 19.88 -22.35 19.03
CA ALA A 415 19.38 -21.10 19.60
C ALA A 415 18.20 -21.33 20.56
N GLY A 416 18.26 -22.43 21.32
CA GLY A 416 17.26 -22.75 22.32
C GLY A 416 17.15 -21.62 23.34
N GLY A 417 15.91 -21.21 23.64
CA GLY A 417 15.66 -20.11 24.59
C GLY A 417 15.95 -18.70 24.06
N LEU A 418 16.31 -18.56 22.77
CA LEU A 418 16.45 -17.26 22.12
C LEU A 418 15.25 -16.96 21.24
N PHE A 419 14.66 -15.78 21.42
CA PHE A 419 13.63 -15.26 20.54
C PHE A 419 14.25 -14.82 19.21
N ILE A 420 14.35 -15.72 18.24
CA ILE A 420 14.81 -15.40 16.88
C ILE A 420 13.64 -14.87 16.08
N LYS A 421 13.62 -13.56 15.83
CA LYS A 421 12.52 -12.91 15.12
C LYS A 421 12.68 -12.98 13.61
N SER A 422 13.91 -12.89 13.12
CA SER A 422 14.24 -13.04 11.72
C SER A 422 15.68 -13.53 11.56
N LEU A 423 15.98 -14.12 10.40
CA LEU A 423 17.32 -14.57 10.07
C LEU A 423 17.63 -14.39 8.58
N ALA A 424 18.92 -14.28 8.28
CA ALA A 424 19.47 -14.44 6.94
C ALA A 424 20.70 -15.34 7.01
N ILE A 425 20.92 -16.18 6.00
CA ILE A 425 22.05 -17.12 5.96
C ILE A 425 22.83 -16.89 4.67
N ASP A 426 24.12 -16.59 4.80
CA ASP A 426 25.07 -16.52 3.70
C ASP A 426 25.89 -17.81 3.65
N GLU A 427 25.42 -18.77 2.85
CA GLU A 427 26.14 -20.04 2.62
C GLU A 427 27.47 -19.83 1.88
N GLN A 428 27.64 -18.75 1.11
CA GLN A 428 28.90 -18.47 0.42
C GLN A 428 29.99 -18.05 1.40
N ARG A 429 29.65 -17.21 2.38
CA ARG A 429 30.58 -16.69 3.39
C ARG A 429 30.55 -17.47 4.70
N GLN A 430 29.69 -18.48 4.81
CA GLN A 430 29.49 -19.31 6.00
C GLN A 430 29.08 -18.48 7.23
N MET A 431 28.14 -17.56 7.05
CA MET A 431 27.66 -16.65 8.09
C MET A 431 26.15 -16.75 8.28
N VAL A 432 25.69 -16.61 9.53
CA VAL A 432 24.29 -16.52 9.92
C VAL A 432 24.04 -15.19 10.62
N PHE A 433 22.97 -14.53 10.23
CA PHE A 433 22.53 -13.27 10.83
C PHE A 433 21.23 -13.48 11.56
N PHE A 434 21.15 -13.00 12.80
CA PHE A 434 19.94 -13.08 13.62
C PHE A 434 19.49 -11.70 14.07
N ALA A 435 18.18 -11.46 13.99
CA ALA A 435 17.50 -10.46 14.80
C ALA A 435 16.90 -11.15 16.02
N VAL A 436 17.46 -10.85 17.20
CA VAL A 436 17.06 -11.47 18.48
C VAL A 436 16.28 -10.47 19.32
N ARG A 437 15.18 -10.94 19.93
CA ARG A 437 14.25 -10.14 20.74
C ARG A 437 14.03 -10.75 22.13
N GLU A 438 15.13 -11.02 22.82
CA GLU A 438 15.12 -11.72 24.11
C GLU A 438 15.89 -10.91 25.16
N GLY A 439 15.18 -10.20 26.04
CA GLY A 439 15.74 -9.50 27.21
C GLY A 439 17.08 -8.79 26.94
N ALA A 440 18.09 -9.13 27.75
CA ALA A 440 19.45 -8.58 27.65
C ALA A 440 20.29 -9.11 26.48
N THR A 441 19.70 -9.92 25.60
CA THR A 441 20.27 -10.43 24.34
C THR A 441 19.54 -9.87 23.12
N SER A 442 18.76 -8.79 23.28
CA SER A 442 18.10 -8.13 22.15
C SER A 442 19.12 -7.41 21.27
N GLY A 443 19.24 -7.84 20.01
CA GLY A 443 20.32 -7.37 19.15
C GLY A 443 20.31 -7.96 17.74
N ILE A 444 21.15 -7.37 16.89
CA ILE A 444 21.56 -7.94 15.61
C ILE A 444 22.88 -8.68 15.82
N TYR A 445 22.96 -9.91 15.32
CA TYR A 445 24.10 -10.79 15.48
C TYR A 445 24.60 -11.28 14.12
N ALA A 446 25.91 -11.46 13.99
CA ALA A 446 26.56 -12.07 12.83
C ALA A 446 27.49 -13.19 13.31
N ILE A 447 27.09 -14.44 13.06
CA ILE A 447 27.67 -15.63 13.68
C ILE A 447 28.23 -16.55 12.59
N PRO A 448 29.49 -17.01 12.67
CA PRO A 448 29.99 -18.06 11.79
C PRO A 448 29.12 -19.31 11.86
N MET A 449 28.79 -19.92 10.73
CA MET A 449 27.96 -21.13 10.69
C MET A 449 28.56 -22.28 11.53
N ALA A 450 29.89 -22.37 11.59
CA ALA A 450 30.61 -23.36 12.41
C ALA A 450 30.40 -23.19 13.92
N ASP A 451 29.96 -22.00 14.36
CA ASP A 451 29.69 -21.69 15.75
C ASP A 451 28.23 -21.91 16.15
N ILE A 452 27.35 -22.27 15.21
CA ILE A 452 25.96 -22.58 15.48
C ILE A 452 25.84 -24.02 16.00
N PRO A 453 25.43 -24.23 17.27
CA PRO A 453 25.44 -25.55 17.87
C PRO A 453 24.32 -26.46 17.36
N ASN A 454 24.46 -27.76 17.61
CA ASN A 454 23.34 -28.70 17.66
C ASN A 454 23.04 -29.04 19.13
N GLU A 455 22.13 -28.28 19.74
CA GLU A 455 21.79 -28.41 21.16
C GLU A 455 21.09 -29.76 21.45
N SER A 456 20.39 -30.32 20.45
CA SER A 456 19.82 -31.67 20.55
C SER A 456 20.89 -32.77 20.59
N ALA A 457 22.11 -32.50 20.13
CA ALA A 457 23.25 -33.40 20.22
C ALA A 457 24.07 -33.21 21.53
N GLY A 458 23.60 -32.36 22.45
CA GLY A 458 24.26 -32.09 23.72
C GLY A 458 25.35 -31.02 23.66
N GLU A 459 25.46 -30.28 22.55
CA GLU A 459 26.35 -29.12 22.46
C GLU A 459 25.85 -27.96 23.34
N ALA A 460 26.77 -27.11 23.79
CA ALA A 460 26.44 -25.99 24.68
C ALA A 460 25.47 -25.00 24.01
N PRO A 461 24.42 -24.53 24.71
CA PRO A 461 23.44 -23.59 24.15
C PRO A 461 24.06 -22.33 23.57
N LEU A 462 23.55 -21.88 22.42
CA LEU A 462 24.06 -20.66 21.77
C LEU A 462 23.92 -19.43 22.67
N GLN A 463 22.86 -19.39 23.49
CA GLN A 463 22.59 -18.31 24.45
C GLN A 463 23.79 -17.98 25.37
N ASN A 464 24.64 -18.97 25.67
CA ASN A 464 25.80 -18.78 26.54
C ASN A 464 26.91 -17.94 25.92
N LYS A 465 26.99 -17.88 24.58
CA LYS A 465 28.07 -17.21 23.84
C LYS A 465 27.58 -16.21 22.80
N ILE A 466 26.27 -16.09 22.57
CA ILE A 466 25.72 -15.26 21.47
C ILE A 466 26.20 -13.80 21.54
N LYS A 467 26.44 -13.28 22.75
CA LYS A 467 26.95 -11.91 22.97
C LYS A 467 28.32 -11.65 22.37
N ASP A 468 29.13 -12.68 22.15
CA ASP A 468 30.45 -12.56 21.51
C ASP A 468 30.33 -12.18 20.02
N TYR A 469 29.13 -12.34 19.44
CA TYR A 469 28.81 -12.09 18.03
C TYR A 469 27.87 -10.89 17.84
N LEU A 470 27.66 -10.09 18.88
CA LEU A 470 26.78 -8.93 18.83
C LEU A 470 27.33 -7.87 17.87
N VAL A 471 26.51 -7.45 16.92
CA VAL A 471 26.81 -6.35 16.00
C VAL A 471 26.25 -5.04 16.52
N GLN A 472 24.99 -5.05 16.95
CA GLN A 472 24.27 -3.86 17.39
C GLN A 472 23.17 -4.25 18.39
N GLU A 473 23.13 -3.60 19.55
CA GLU A 473 22.01 -3.74 20.49
C GLU A 473 20.74 -3.12 19.90
N LEU A 474 19.60 -3.74 20.16
CA LEU A 474 18.29 -3.26 19.71
C LEU A 474 17.48 -2.69 20.88
N VAL A 475 16.93 -1.50 20.66
CA VAL A 475 15.94 -0.85 21.52
C VAL A 475 14.77 -0.46 20.61
N SER A 476 13.64 -1.16 20.67
CA SER A 476 12.52 -0.95 19.73
C SER A 476 11.19 -0.64 20.40
N ASP A 477 10.23 -0.24 19.55
CA ASP A 477 8.79 -0.20 19.83
C ASP A 477 8.19 -1.60 19.90
N SER A 478 7.00 -1.69 20.49
CA SER A 478 6.12 -2.85 20.46
C SER A 478 4.79 -2.51 19.80
N GLU A 479 4.75 -2.52 18.47
CA GLU A 479 3.56 -3.08 17.82
C GLU A 479 3.61 -4.59 18.00
N GLY A 480 2.46 -5.20 18.30
CA GLY A 480 2.35 -6.59 18.72
C GLY A 480 2.21 -6.77 20.23
N SER A 481 1.97 -8.00 20.65
CA SER A 481 1.86 -8.39 22.07
C SER A 481 3.21 -8.86 22.62
N THR A 482 3.28 -9.12 23.93
CA THR A 482 4.44 -9.80 24.53
C THR A 482 4.71 -11.11 23.81
N SER A 483 5.89 -11.23 23.20
CA SER A 483 6.31 -12.36 22.35
C SER A 483 5.85 -12.33 20.89
N GLU A 484 5.30 -11.22 20.39
CA GLU A 484 4.86 -11.02 19.00
C GLU A 484 5.40 -9.72 18.40
N TYR A 485 6.62 -9.33 18.78
CA TYR A 485 7.25 -8.11 18.30
C TYR A 485 7.37 -8.12 16.77
N VAL A 486 6.98 -7.01 16.15
CA VAL A 486 7.02 -6.81 14.69
C VAL A 486 7.97 -5.67 14.30
N ASP A 487 8.94 -5.35 15.15
CA ASP A 487 9.94 -4.29 14.93
C ASP A 487 10.94 -4.64 13.81
N ILE A 488 11.26 -5.92 13.65
CA ILE A 488 12.01 -6.48 12.52
C ILE A 488 11.27 -7.73 12.03
N CYS A 489 10.64 -7.65 10.85
CA CYS A 489 9.86 -8.79 10.34
C CYS A 489 10.66 -9.70 9.40
N GLN A 490 11.61 -9.13 8.66
CA GLN A 490 12.35 -9.85 7.63
C GLN A 490 13.76 -9.29 7.49
N MET A 491 14.72 -10.20 7.32
CA MET A 491 16.08 -9.91 6.87
C MET A 491 16.27 -10.50 5.46
N VAL A 492 16.96 -9.78 4.58
CA VAL A 492 17.29 -10.25 3.23
C VAL A 492 18.78 -10.05 2.94
N LEU A 493 19.43 -11.11 2.47
CA LEU A 493 20.83 -11.12 2.08
C LEU A 493 20.99 -10.58 0.66
N ASP A 494 21.93 -9.66 0.45
CA ASP A 494 22.57 -9.45 -0.84
C ASP A 494 23.76 -10.42 -0.98
N PRO A 495 23.63 -11.49 -1.79
CA PRO A 495 24.71 -12.48 -1.92
C PRO A 495 25.99 -11.89 -2.54
N GLU A 496 25.89 -10.75 -3.23
CA GLU A 496 27.02 -10.18 -3.97
C GLU A 496 28.12 -9.67 -3.02
N ASP A 497 27.77 -9.00 -1.92
CA ASP A 497 28.73 -8.52 -0.93
C ASP A 497 28.56 -9.10 0.48
N GLY A 498 27.46 -9.81 0.75
CA GLY A 498 27.16 -10.38 2.07
C GLY A 498 26.43 -9.42 3.00
N SER A 499 25.98 -8.26 2.50
CA SER A 499 25.18 -7.32 3.27
C SER A 499 23.79 -7.88 3.54
N VAL A 500 23.24 -7.62 4.72
CA VAL A 500 21.88 -8.01 5.11
C VAL A 500 21.05 -6.77 5.36
N TYR A 501 19.96 -6.63 4.62
CA TYR A 501 19.02 -5.52 4.73
C TYR A 501 17.79 -5.93 5.54
N PHE A 502 17.25 -5.00 6.31
CA PHE A 502 16.05 -5.21 7.11
C PHE A 502 15.34 -3.91 7.44
N GLY A 503 14.02 -3.97 7.57
CA GLY A 503 13.25 -2.89 8.18
C GLY A 503 13.45 -2.89 9.69
N PHE A 504 13.67 -1.72 10.28
CA PHE A 504 13.68 -1.53 11.73
C PHE A 504 12.63 -0.49 12.11
N ARG A 505 11.77 -0.83 13.06
CA ARG A 505 10.72 0.06 13.57
C ARG A 505 11.00 0.37 15.03
N ALA A 506 11.40 1.61 15.27
CA ALA A 506 11.79 2.10 16.58
C ALA A 506 10.59 2.68 17.33
N ASP A 507 10.67 2.69 18.66
CA ASP A 507 9.67 3.34 19.53
C ASP A 507 9.63 4.84 19.19
N PRO A 508 8.45 5.47 19.06
CA PRO A 508 8.33 6.90 18.82
C PRO A 508 9.08 7.78 19.84
N SER A 509 9.31 7.26 21.05
CA SER A 509 10.09 7.89 22.11
C SER A 509 11.60 7.56 22.09
N SER A 510 12.03 6.62 21.24
CA SER A 510 13.43 6.25 21.07
C SER A 510 14.24 7.35 20.41
N SER A 511 15.53 7.44 20.78
CA SER A 511 16.50 8.27 20.07
C SER A 511 16.92 7.67 18.71
N VAL A 512 16.70 6.37 18.51
CA VAL A 512 16.92 5.69 17.24
C VAL A 512 15.65 5.79 16.40
N ARG A 513 15.78 6.15 15.12
CA ARG A 513 14.64 6.31 14.21
C ARG A 513 14.37 5.04 13.41
N SER A 514 13.10 4.81 13.09
CA SER A 514 12.68 3.75 12.15
C SER A 514 13.34 3.95 10.78
N GLY A 515 13.59 2.85 10.07
CA GLY A 515 14.22 2.95 8.76
C GLY A 515 14.50 1.63 8.07
N LEU A 516 15.07 1.73 6.87
CA LEU A 516 15.76 0.62 6.22
C LEU A 516 17.19 0.58 6.74
N MET A 517 17.61 -0.56 7.26
CA MET A 517 18.94 -0.77 7.83
C MET A 517 19.74 -1.75 6.97
N ARG A 518 21.07 -1.63 7.03
CA ARG A 518 22.01 -2.57 6.41
C ARG A 518 23.04 -3.02 7.44
N CYS A 519 23.12 -4.33 7.67
CA CYS A 519 24.26 -4.97 8.33
C CYS A 519 25.28 -5.35 7.26
N PHE A 520 26.52 -4.91 7.36
CA PHE A 520 27.57 -5.18 6.37
C PHE A 520 28.92 -5.41 7.05
N TYR A 521 29.83 -6.08 6.35
CA TYR A 521 31.20 -6.26 6.81
C TYR A 521 32.05 -5.04 6.43
N ASP A 522 32.55 -4.32 7.43
CA ASP A 522 33.45 -3.20 7.24
C ASP A 522 34.90 -3.68 7.24
N SER A 523 35.53 -3.65 6.06
CA SER A 523 36.92 -4.06 5.87
C SER A 523 37.94 -3.20 6.62
N GLU A 524 37.64 -1.92 6.89
CA GLU A 524 38.56 -1.04 7.61
C GLU A 524 38.66 -1.42 9.09
N THR A 525 37.53 -1.78 9.69
CA THR A 525 37.48 -2.21 11.10
C THR A 525 37.53 -3.73 11.29
N SER A 526 37.48 -4.50 10.19
CA SER A 526 37.41 -5.97 10.20
C SER A 526 36.24 -6.51 11.04
N ALA A 527 35.11 -5.81 11.04
CA ALA A 527 33.94 -6.12 11.86
C ALA A 527 32.64 -5.86 11.12
N TYR A 528 31.56 -6.55 11.52
CA TYR A 528 30.23 -6.21 11.04
C TYR A 528 29.72 -4.93 11.71
N LYS A 529 28.98 -4.12 10.95
CA LYS A 529 28.32 -2.89 11.43
C LYS A 529 26.91 -2.81 10.89
N VAL A 530 26.06 -2.07 11.59
CA VAL A 530 24.74 -1.67 11.11
C VAL A 530 24.74 -0.19 10.79
N GLU A 531 24.21 0.18 9.63
CA GLU A 531 23.97 1.57 9.24
C GLU A 531 22.50 1.79 8.81
N THR A 532 22.08 3.05 8.84
CA THR A 532 20.79 3.48 8.31
C THR A 532 20.91 3.81 6.84
N VAL A 533 20.16 3.09 5.99
CA VAL A 533 20.07 3.32 4.54
C VAL A 533 19.00 4.36 4.23
N LEU A 534 17.83 4.25 4.87
CA LEU A 534 16.74 5.21 4.78
C LEU A 534 16.20 5.47 6.18
N GLU A 535 16.16 6.74 6.60
CA GLU A 535 15.65 7.14 7.91
C GLU A 535 14.18 7.59 7.83
N GLY A 536 13.42 7.39 8.91
CA GLY A 536 12.08 7.94 9.10
C GLY A 536 10.97 7.15 8.43
N VAL A 537 11.23 5.90 8.04
CA VAL A 537 10.24 5.04 7.35
C VAL A 537 10.02 3.77 8.16
N GLU A 538 8.76 3.48 8.50
CA GLU A 538 8.37 2.23 9.15
C GLU A 538 8.20 1.11 8.11
N ILE A 539 9.07 0.11 8.15
CA ILE A 539 9.16 -0.96 7.14
C ILE A 539 8.84 -2.33 7.77
N TYR A 540 8.01 -3.13 7.10
CA TYR A 540 7.75 -4.53 7.44
C TYR A 540 8.66 -5.49 6.67
N GLY A 541 8.20 -6.00 5.52
CA GLY A 541 8.95 -6.91 4.66
C GLY A 541 9.96 -6.19 3.75
N VAL A 542 11.03 -6.91 3.41
CA VAL A 542 12.09 -6.50 2.47
C VAL A 542 12.46 -7.63 1.51
N ALA A 543 12.73 -7.33 0.25
CA ALA A 543 13.21 -8.31 -0.74
C ALA A 543 14.26 -7.70 -1.67
N ILE A 544 15.08 -8.53 -2.31
CA ILE A 544 16.05 -8.09 -3.30
C ILE A 544 15.76 -8.81 -4.62
N ASN A 545 15.62 -8.04 -5.69
CA ASN A 545 15.75 -8.56 -7.05
C ASN A 545 17.25 -8.66 -7.38
N ASN A 546 17.73 -9.90 -7.49
CA ASN A 546 19.13 -10.17 -7.81
C ASN A 546 19.49 -9.89 -9.28
N LYS A 547 18.49 -9.77 -10.17
CA LYS A 547 18.71 -9.35 -11.56
C LYS A 547 18.94 -7.85 -11.60
N LYS A 548 20.11 -7.45 -12.10
CA LYS A 548 20.50 -6.04 -12.22
C LYS A 548 19.68 -5.36 -13.32
N SER A 549 19.31 -4.11 -13.10
CA SER A 549 18.61 -3.26 -14.07
C SER A 549 18.90 -1.79 -13.81
N LYS A 550 18.71 -0.93 -14.82
CA LYS A 550 18.81 0.53 -14.66
C LYS A 550 17.61 1.14 -13.92
N LEU A 551 16.41 0.58 -14.11
CA LEU A 551 15.16 1.06 -13.49
C LEU A 551 14.38 -0.06 -12.79
N PHE A 552 13.64 -0.92 -13.50
CA PHE A 552 13.00 -2.12 -12.94
C PHE A 552 13.46 -3.36 -13.70
#